data_AF-A0A4U6UMZ4-F1
#
_entry.id   AF-A0A4U6UMZ4-F1
#
_cell.length_a   1.000
_cell.length_b   1.000
_cell.length_c   1.000
_cell.angle_alpha   90.00
_cell.angle_beta   90.00
_cell.angle_gamma   90.00
#
_symmetry.space_group_name_H-M   'P 1'
#
loop_
_entity.id
_entity.type
_entity.pdbx_description
1 polymer ?
#
loop_
_entity_poly.entity_id
_entity_poly.type
_entity_poly.pdbx_seq_one_letter_code
_entity_poly.pdbx_strand_id
1 'polypeptide(L)'
;MRPRPPSAQAQRHRPAAAAAASCPVPLVSRAPRRRGRRSRGRSPDSNSGRQLRARAARGYSYQEVPGPGASMQNHAYSRLGSSSGGGAAVPSPPSSPRRAWGRRGSGAKGGWSARAGAGVARRAARAALAALLRRQAVFLFAPLLYVAAMLLYMGSISLDSVPRIISRPAPGSMYRSPQLYARLRADMDADNATDALATVWRHAYRGGIWRPCISNNTDGLPESNGYIYVEANGGLNQQRTSICNAVAVAGFLNATLVIPNFHYHSIWMDPSKFGDIYDEDHFIQHLKNDVRVVNKVPEFIMERFGHNLSNAFNFKIKAWSPIQFYEDAVLPKLIEERLIRISPFANRLSFDAPPAVQRLRCLANFEALKFSKSITALSNTLVSRMREKSAENNGKYVAVHLRFEEDMVAFSCCVFDGGDNEKKELDAAREKGWRGKFTRPGRVIRPGAIRMNGKCPLTPLEVGLMLRGMGFSNNTAIYLASGRIYKAEKNMAPLLEMFPLLQTKETLASDEELSPFKNFSSRMAAIDYSVCVHSEVFVTTQGGNFPHFLIGHRRYLYGGHAKTIKPDKRRLAILFDSPRIGWKSLKRQLFNMRAHSDAKGIEIKRANESVYTFPCPDCMCRSNKSEHSKSIQSR
;
A
#
# COMPACT_ATOMS: atom_id res chain seq x y z
N MET A 1 -58.11 26.01 43.51
CA MET A 1 -59.01 26.77 42.62
C MET A 1 -58.91 26.22 41.20
N ARG A 2 -60.07 26.04 40.53
CA ARG A 2 -60.22 25.86 39.05
C ARG A 2 -60.24 27.27 38.38
N PRO A 3 -60.36 27.46 37.03
CA PRO A 3 -60.58 26.49 35.94
C PRO A 3 -59.73 26.70 34.65
N ARG A 4 -59.98 25.86 33.62
CA ARG A 4 -59.80 26.15 32.16
C ARG A 4 -61.16 26.71 31.60
N PRO A 5 -61.46 26.65 30.28
CA PRO A 5 -60.86 27.21 29.05
C PRO A 5 -61.69 28.46 28.60
N PRO A 6 -62.02 28.78 27.32
CA PRO A 6 -62.67 27.97 26.25
C PRO A 6 -61.96 28.01 24.86
N SER A 7 -62.11 27.05 23.94
CA SER A 7 -63.16 26.84 22.89
C SER A 7 -63.29 28.00 21.86
N ALA A 8 -63.55 27.80 20.57
CA ALA A 8 -63.94 26.61 19.77
C ALA A 8 -63.30 26.68 18.33
N GLN A 9 -63.76 26.10 17.19
CA GLN A 9 -64.98 25.34 16.86
C GLN A 9 -64.83 24.22 15.77
N ALA A 10 -65.20 24.46 14.50
CA ALA A 10 -65.47 23.48 13.43
C ALA A 10 -65.06 24.05 12.03
N GLN A 11 -64.94 23.31 10.92
CA GLN A 11 -65.83 22.28 10.35
C GLN A 11 -65.11 21.17 9.55
N ARG A 12 -65.86 20.10 9.23
CA ARG A 12 -65.44 18.93 8.43
C ARG A 12 -65.55 19.23 6.93
N HIS A 13 -64.72 18.59 6.09
CA HIS A 13 -65.17 17.81 4.93
C HIS A 13 -64.09 16.82 4.42
N ARG A 14 -64.52 15.59 4.18
CA ARG A 14 -63.94 14.53 3.32
C ARG A 14 -65.07 14.16 2.31
N PRO A 15 -64.87 13.41 1.19
CA PRO A 15 -63.81 12.41 0.94
C PRO A 15 -63.24 12.38 -0.51
N ALA A 16 -62.42 11.34 -0.81
CA ALA A 16 -62.22 10.69 -2.12
C ALA A 16 -61.56 11.51 -3.28
N ALA A 17 -60.84 10.92 -4.25
CA ALA A 17 -60.24 9.59 -4.42
C ALA A 17 -59.08 9.66 -5.47
N ALA A 18 -58.57 8.48 -5.88
CA ALA A 18 -57.55 8.19 -6.89
C ALA A 18 -57.73 8.90 -8.28
N ALA A 19 -56.80 8.88 -9.26
CA ALA A 19 -55.75 7.89 -9.55
C ALA A 19 -54.67 8.39 -10.56
N ALA A 20 -53.60 7.59 -10.69
CA ALA A 20 -52.88 7.18 -11.92
C ALA A 20 -52.27 8.18 -12.95
N ALA A 21 -50.99 7.90 -13.28
CA ALA A 21 -50.30 8.11 -14.57
C ALA A 21 -50.13 9.58 -15.07
N SER A 22 -49.23 9.94 -16.00
CA SER A 22 -48.38 9.19 -16.95
C SER A 22 -47.10 9.98 -17.28
N CYS A 23 -46.08 9.34 -17.88
CA CYS A 23 -45.02 10.05 -18.62
C CYS A 23 -45.58 10.78 -19.86
N PRO A 24 -44.83 11.73 -20.44
CA PRO A 24 -44.28 11.42 -21.77
C PRO A 24 -42.86 11.95 -22.06
N VAL A 25 -42.27 11.35 -23.10
CA VAL A 25 -41.04 11.75 -23.81
C VAL A 25 -41.38 12.75 -24.92
N PRO A 26 -40.41 13.53 -25.45
CA PRO A 26 -40.39 13.80 -26.88
C PRO A 26 -39.03 13.49 -27.57
N LEU A 27 -39.11 13.17 -28.87
CA LEU A 27 -37.98 12.78 -29.73
C LEU A 27 -37.36 13.96 -30.50
N VAL A 28 -36.06 13.78 -30.82
CA VAL A 28 -35.38 13.98 -32.12
C VAL A 28 -36.03 14.92 -33.17
N SER A 29 -35.22 15.83 -33.72
CA SER A 29 -35.33 16.28 -35.13
C SER A 29 -33.98 16.24 -35.85
N ARG A 30 -33.99 16.12 -37.18
CA ARG A 30 -32.80 15.96 -38.06
C ARG A 30 -33.16 16.34 -39.51
N ALA A 31 -32.14 16.62 -40.34
CA ALA A 31 -32.15 16.84 -41.82
C ALA A 31 -32.04 18.32 -42.27
N PRO A 32 -31.61 18.65 -43.53
CA PRO A 32 -31.47 17.75 -44.69
C PRO A 32 -30.21 17.84 -45.61
N ARG A 33 -29.91 16.67 -46.21
CA ARG A 33 -29.46 16.35 -47.60
C ARG A 33 -28.66 17.36 -48.47
N ARG A 34 -27.62 16.81 -49.12
CA ARG A 34 -27.58 16.62 -50.60
C ARG A 34 -26.74 15.39 -51.01
N ARG A 35 -26.96 14.87 -52.23
CA ARG A 35 -26.38 13.61 -52.80
C ARG A 35 -25.55 13.90 -54.06
N GLY A 36 -24.57 13.05 -54.35
CA GLY A 36 -23.94 12.88 -55.68
C GLY A 36 -23.46 11.43 -55.88
N ARG A 37 -23.64 10.85 -57.07
CA ARG A 37 -23.36 9.43 -57.37
C ARG A 37 -22.12 9.24 -58.26
N ARG A 38 -21.28 8.26 -57.87
CA ARG A 38 -20.55 7.23 -58.67
C ARG A 38 -20.63 7.26 -60.21
N SER A 39 -19.47 7.00 -60.85
CA SER A 39 -19.26 5.87 -61.80
C SER A 39 -17.77 5.55 -62.09
N ARG A 40 -17.54 4.35 -62.64
CA ARG A 40 -16.30 3.56 -62.95
C ARG A 40 -15.29 4.28 -63.90
N GLY A 41 -14.02 3.86 -64.10
CA GLY A 41 -13.20 2.74 -63.59
C GLY A 41 -11.99 2.40 -64.52
N ARG A 42 -11.30 1.26 -64.27
CA ARG A 42 -10.17 0.60 -65.01
C ARG A 42 -8.70 0.88 -64.57
N SER A 43 -8.00 -0.24 -64.33
CA SER A 43 -6.53 -0.48 -64.35
C SER A 43 -6.14 -1.06 -65.74
N PRO A 44 -4.92 -1.57 -66.04
CA PRO A 44 -3.63 -1.65 -65.30
C PRO A 44 -2.49 -0.91 -66.08
N ASP A 45 -1.18 -0.94 -65.79
CA ASP A 45 -0.27 -2.12 -65.81
C ASP A 45 1.14 -1.89 -65.22
N SER A 46 1.90 -2.99 -65.12
CA SER A 46 3.31 -3.12 -64.69
C SER A 46 4.34 -2.48 -65.67
N ASN A 47 5.68 -2.45 -65.50
CA ASN A 47 6.63 -3.24 -64.70
C ASN A 47 8.05 -2.58 -64.66
N SER A 48 8.93 -3.00 -63.72
CA SER A 48 10.41 -2.80 -63.70
C SER A 48 10.98 -1.36 -63.64
N GLY A 49 12.20 -1.09 -63.17
CA GLY A 49 13.28 -1.95 -62.67
C GLY A 49 14.36 -1.19 -61.86
N ARG A 50 15.33 -1.95 -61.31
CA ARG A 50 16.37 -1.54 -60.34
C ARG A 50 17.25 -0.34 -60.75
N GLN A 51 17.75 0.40 -59.75
CA GLN A 51 19.18 0.77 -59.69
C GLN A 51 19.74 0.87 -58.25
N LEU A 52 21.06 1.05 -58.12
CA LEU A 52 21.92 0.60 -57.02
C LEU A 52 22.47 1.72 -56.10
N ARG A 53 22.85 1.35 -54.86
CA ARG A 53 24.00 1.89 -54.06
C ARG A 53 23.92 3.39 -53.62
N ALA A 54 24.61 3.91 -52.60
CA ALA A 54 25.53 3.38 -51.57
C ALA A 54 25.59 4.28 -50.29
N ARG A 55 26.54 3.96 -49.38
CA ARG A 55 26.80 4.43 -48.00
C ARG A 55 27.22 5.92 -47.78
N ALA A 56 27.31 6.29 -46.49
CA ALA A 56 27.96 7.44 -45.80
C ALA A 56 27.06 8.68 -45.57
N ALA A 57 26.89 9.27 -44.36
CA ALA A 57 27.82 9.80 -43.33
C ALA A 57 28.59 11.06 -43.81
N ARG A 58 28.62 12.25 -43.16
CA ARG A 58 28.35 12.70 -41.76
C ARG A 58 27.93 14.21 -41.73
N GLY A 59 27.28 14.68 -40.64
CA GLY A 59 27.20 16.12 -40.21
C GLY A 59 26.38 17.07 -41.12
N TYR A 60 25.84 18.22 -40.69
CA TYR A 60 25.87 18.98 -39.42
C TYR A 60 24.61 19.90 -39.33
N SER A 61 24.26 20.36 -38.11
CA SER A 61 23.62 21.66 -37.78
C SER A 61 22.12 21.96 -38.09
N TYR A 62 21.36 22.19 -37.00
CA TYR A 62 20.24 23.16 -36.77
C TYR A 62 19.13 23.40 -37.82
N GLN A 63 17.87 23.07 -37.48
CA GLN A 63 16.87 24.04 -36.97
C GLN A 63 15.62 23.34 -36.37
N GLU A 64 14.84 24.08 -35.57
CA GLU A 64 13.73 23.57 -34.73
C GLU A 64 12.37 23.49 -35.45
N VAL A 65 11.45 22.64 -34.94
CA VAL A 65 10.06 22.96 -34.50
C VAL A 65 9.36 21.64 -34.08
N PRO A 66 8.44 21.62 -33.07
CA PRO A 66 8.37 20.48 -32.14
C PRO A 66 7.24 19.46 -32.38
N GLY A 67 7.46 18.23 -31.89
CA GLY A 67 6.45 17.19 -31.73
C GLY A 67 6.23 16.83 -30.24
N PRO A 68 5.00 16.50 -29.79
CA PRO A 68 4.71 16.31 -28.38
C PRO A 68 5.04 14.90 -27.88
N GLY A 69 5.85 14.79 -26.81
CA GLY A 69 6.02 13.51 -26.13
C GLY A 69 7.06 13.46 -25.02
N ALA A 70 6.61 13.43 -23.76
CA ALA A 70 7.25 12.70 -22.65
C ALA A 70 6.37 12.74 -21.37
N SER A 71 5.45 11.78 -21.21
CA SER A 71 4.80 11.58 -19.90
C SER A 71 5.76 10.89 -18.93
N MET A 72 6.37 11.66 -18.01
CA MET A 72 7.26 11.11 -16.98
C MET A 72 6.50 10.19 -16.01
N GLN A 73 6.69 8.87 -16.14
CA GLN A 73 6.12 7.87 -15.24
C GLN A 73 6.96 7.69 -13.97
N ASN A 74 6.74 8.55 -12.97
CA ASN A 74 7.25 8.33 -11.61
C ASN A 74 6.33 7.40 -10.81
N HIS A 75 6.48 6.09 -10.99
CA HIS A 75 5.75 5.11 -10.19
C HIS A 75 6.29 5.00 -8.76
N ALA A 76 5.46 5.36 -7.77
CA ALA A 76 5.78 5.28 -6.35
C ALA A 76 6.02 3.83 -5.89
N TYR A 77 7.24 3.52 -5.45
CA TYR A 77 7.59 2.24 -4.84
C TYR A 77 7.15 2.17 -3.37
N SER A 78 6.17 1.31 -3.08
CA SER A 78 6.03 0.71 -1.75
C SER A 78 6.72 -0.66 -1.74
N ARG A 79 8.01 -0.72 -1.40
CA ARG A 79 8.67 -2.00 -1.09
C ARG A 79 8.25 -2.43 0.32
N LEU A 80 7.45 -3.49 0.41
CA LEU A 80 7.12 -4.15 1.67
C LEU A 80 8.37 -4.83 2.23
N GLY A 81 8.98 -4.25 3.27
CA GLY A 81 10.00 -4.91 4.06
C GLY A 81 9.38 -6.05 4.86
N SER A 82 9.91 -7.26 4.69
CA SER A 82 9.50 -8.43 5.48
C SER A 82 10.43 -8.57 6.69
N SER A 83 10.05 -8.01 7.83
CA SER A 83 10.74 -8.25 9.10
C SER A 83 10.34 -9.60 9.69
N SER A 84 11.13 -10.63 9.40
CA SER A 84 11.11 -11.92 10.10
C SER A 84 12.47 -12.13 10.76
N GLY A 85 12.54 -11.91 12.07
CA GLY A 85 13.72 -12.25 12.87
C GLY A 85 13.75 -13.74 13.17
N GLY A 86 14.93 -14.34 13.02
CA GLY A 86 15.24 -15.72 13.37
C GLY A 86 16.75 -15.89 13.22
N GLY A 87 17.47 -15.99 14.34
CA GLY A 87 18.92 -16.02 14.33
C GLY A 87 19.47 -17.43 14.06
N ALA A 88 20.55 -17.49 13.29
CA ALA A 88 21.50 -18.60 13.26
C ALA A 88 22.87 -18.02 12.86
N ALA A 89 23.94 -18.42 13.56
CA ALA A 89 25.29 -17.92 13.30
C ALA A 89 25.90 -18.55 12.03
N VAL A 90 26.79 -17.82 11.37
CA VAL A 90 27.63 -18.32 10.27
C VAL A 90 29.06 -17.79 10.47
N PRO A 91 30.11 -18.64 10.41
CA PRO A 91 31.50 -18.20 10.54
C PRO A 91 32.08 -17.62 9.23
N SER A 92 33.17 -16.87 9.38
CA SER A 92 33.86 -16.12 8.31
C SER A 92 34.54 -17.00 7.25
N PRO A 93 34.74 -16.50 6.01
CA PRO A 93 35.45 -17.22 4.96
C PRO A 93 36.99 -17.09 5.08
N PRO A 94 37.77 -18.09 4.61
CA PRO A 94 39.22 -17.98 4.52
C PRO A 94 39.69 -17.20 3.28
N SER A 95 40.84 -16.54 3.41
CA SER A 95 41.51 -15.76 2.37
C SER A 95 42.42 -16.61 1.46
N SER A 96 42.68 -16.10 0.26
CA SER A 96 43.46 -16.77 -0.79
C SER A 96 44.99 -16.68 -0.58
N PRO A 97 45.78 -17.70 -0.99
CA PRO A 97 47.24 -17.66 -0.87
C PRO A 97 47.93 -16.89 -2.02
N ARG A 98 49.05 -16.23 -1.70
CA ARG A 98 49.97 -15.61 -2.67
C ARG A 98 51.10 -16.56 -3.07
N ARG A 99 51.76 -16.26 -4.19
CA ARG A 99 52.96 -16.96 -4.69
C ARG A 99 54.24 -16.50 -3.98
N ALA A 100 55.22 -17.38 -3.83
CA ALA A 100 56.65 -17.04 -3.68
C ALA A 100 57.54 -18.17 -4.24
N TRP A 101 58.79 -17.85 -4.58
CA TRP A 101 59.77 -18.74 -5.23
C TRP A 101 60.63 -19.58 -4.26
N GLY A 102 61.19 -20.68 -4.75
CA GLY A 102 62.32 -21.43 -4.18
C GLY A 102 63.03 -22.25 -5.28
N ARG A 103 64.36 -22.42 -5.25
CA ARG A 103 65.17 -22.86 -6.41
C ARG A 103 66.28 -23.87 -6.00
N ARG A 104 66.65 -24.74 -6.97
CA ARG A 104 67.86 -25.61 -7.10
C ARG A 104 67.82 -27.05 -6.54
N GLY A 105 68.38 -27.98 -7.34
CA GLY A 105 69.46 -28.86 -6.84
C GLY A 105 69.66 -30.28 -7.42
N SER A 106 70.24 -30.45 -8.63
CA SER A 106 70.86 -31.70 -9.20
C SER A 106 69.99 -32.99 -9.28
N GLY A 107 70.19 -33.99 -10.15
CA GLY A 107 71.17 -34.35 -11.20
C GLY A 107 70.86 -35.79 -11.69
N ALA A 108 71.58 -36.49 -12.59
CA ALA A 108 72.56 -36.13 -13.62
C ALA A 108 72.84 -37.37 -14.53
N LYS A 109 73.28 -37.17 -15.80
CA LYS A 109 73.73 -38.19 -16.80
C LYS A 109 72.61 -39.09 -17.39
N GLY A 110 72.71 -39.65 -18.60
CA GLY A 110 73.69 -39.53 -19.71
C GLY A 110 73.03 -40.05 -21.01
N GLY A 111 73.64 -39.86 -22.19
CA GLY A 111 73.00 -40.24 -23.47
C GLY A 111 73.89 -41.08 -24.39
N TRP A 112 73.36 -41.43 -25.58
CA TRP A 112 74.03 -41.50 -26.91
C TRP A 112 73.24 -42.38 -27.91
N SER A 113 73.70 -42.40 -29.18
CA SER A 113 73.04 -42.87 -30.41
C SER A 113 73.00 -44.41 -30.55
N ALA A 114 72.28 -45.07 -31.49
CA ALA A 114 72.17 -44.79 -32.92
C ALA A 114 71.08 -45.59 -33.68
N ARG A 115 70.94 -45.27 -34.97
CA ARG A 115 70.28 -46.03 -36.06
C ARG A 115 70.95 -47.41 -36.29
N ALA A 116 70.36 -48.41 -36.95
CA ALA A 116 68.99 -48.67 -37.43
C ALA A 116 68.87 -50.13 -37.94
N GLY A 117 67.64 -50.63 -38.17
CA GLY A 117 67.38 -51.64 -39.21
C GLY A 117 66.69 -52.95 -38.78
N ALA A 118 65.35 -52.99 -38.83
CA ALA A 118 64.57 -54.23 -38.99
C ALA A 118 63.14 -53.92 -39.50
N GLY A 119 62.94 -53.94 -40.82
CA GLY A 119 61.75 -53.37 -41.49
C GLY A 119 60.45 -54.20 -41.46
N VAL A 120 60.36 -55.23 -40.61
CA VAL A 120 59.25 -56.20 -40.59
C VAL A 120 58.31 -55.98 -39.40
N ALA A 121 58.83 -55.94 -38.16
CA ALA A 121 58.03 -55.69 -36.95
C ALA A 121 57.20 -54.39 -37.02
N ARG A 122 57.76 -53.35 -37.65
CA ARG A 122 57.11 -52.04 -37.83
C ARG A 122 55.95 -52.06 -38.84
N ARG A 123 55.81 -53.09 -39.68
CA ARG A 123 54.64 -53.29 -40.57
C ARG A 123 53.53 -54.07 -39.85
N ALA A 124 53.88 -55.15 -39.14
CA ALA A 124 52.94 -55.88 -38.29
C ALA A 124 52.29 -54.97 -37.23
N ALA A 125 53.09 -54.15 -36.55
CA ALA A 125 52.60 -53.17 -35.57
C ALA A 125 51.64 -52.14 -36.18
N ARG A 126 51.85 -51.71 -37.44
CA ARG A 126 50.92 -50.79 -38.13
C ARG A 126 49.62 -51.48 -38.54
N ALA A 127 49.66 -52.75 -38.96
CA ALA A 127 48.46 -53.51 -39.27
C ALA A 127 47.60 -53.76 -38.01
N ALA A 128 48.24 -54.13 -36.90
CA ALA A 128 47.58 -54.28 -35.60
C ALA A 128 46.98 -52.95 -35.10
N LEU A 129 47.73 -51.84 -35.20
CA LEU A 129 47.24 -50.51 -34.80
C LEU A 129 46.07 -50.05 -35.69
N ALA A 130 46.12 -50.30 -37.00
CA ALA A 130 45.02 -50.00 -37.91
C ALA A 130 43.76 -50.84 -37.64
N ALA A 131 43.91 -52.11 -37.25
CA ALA A 131 42.81 -52.97 -36.82
C ALA A 131 42.19 -52.53 -35.49
N LEU A 132 43.02 -52.10 -34.52
CA LEU A 132 42.58 -51.53 -33.24
C LEU A 132 41.83 -50.21 -33.42
N LEU A 133 42.37 -49.30 -34.24
CA LEU A 133 41.73 -48.01 -34.55
C LEU A 133 40.39 -48.19 -35.29
N ARG A 134 40.28 -49.17 -36.21
CA ARG A 134 39.01 -49.50 -36.88
C ARG A 134 37.93 -50.03 -35.92
N ARG A 135 38.30 -50.66 -34.80
CA ARG A 135 37.35 -51.09 -33.77
C ARG A 135 37.03 -50.00 -32.73
N GLN A 136 37.94 -49.04 -32.49
CA GLN A 136 37.68 -47.92 -31.56
C GLN A 136 36.66 -46.90 -32.08
N ALA A 137 36.49 -46.75 -33.40
CA ALA A 137 35.40 -45.93 -33.94
C ALA A 137 34.03 -46.38 -33.42
N VAL A 138 33.77 -47.68 -33.35
CA VAL A 138 32.52 -48.24 -32.81
C VAL A 138 32.33 -47.86 -31.33
N PHE A 139 33.39 -47.88 -30.52
CA PHE A 139 33.32 -47.49 -29.10
C PHE A 139 33.24 -45.97 -28.87
N LEU A 140 33.64 -45.12 -29.83
CA LEU A 140 33.42 -43.68 -29.77
C LEU A 140 32.01 -43.29 -30.22
N PHE A 141 31.46 -43.96 -31.23
CA PHE A 141 30.12 -43.69 -31.74
C PHE A 141 29.01 -44.41 -30.98
N ALA A 142 29.24 -45.57 -30.34
CA ALA A 142 28.20 -46.28 -29.59
C ALA A 142 27.63 -45.47 -28.41
N PRO A 143 28.40 -44.75 -27.58
CA PRO A 143 27.85 -43.88 -26.55
C PRO A 143 27.07 -42.70 -27.13
N LEU A 144 27.53 -42.11 -28.24
CA LEU A 144 26.83 -41.01 -28.92
C LEU A 144 25.53 -41.48 -29.58
N LEU A 145 25.52 -42.66 -30.20
CA LEU A 145 24.33 -43.29 -30.76
C LEU A 145 23.37 -43.74 -29.65
N TYR A 146 23.87 -44.24 -28.53
CA TYR A 146 23.04 -44.58 -27.36
C TYR A 146 22.40 -43.32 -26.75
N VAL A 147 23.16 -42.22 -26.62
CA VAL A 147 22.61 -40.93 -26.16
C VAL A 147 21.62 -40.34 -27.16
N ALA A 148 21.92 -40.40 -28.47
CA ALA A 148 20.99 -39.95 -29.51
C ALA A 148 19.71 -40.81 -29.56
N ALA A 149 19.83 -42.12 -29.43
CA ALA A 149 18.69 -43.05 -29.33
C ALA A 149 17.90 -42.83 -28.03
N MET A 150 18.56 -42.57 -26.90
CA MET A 150 17.90 -42.21 -25.64
C MET A 150 17.20 -40.85 -25.72
N LEU A 151 17.77 -39.86 -26.41
CA LEU A 151 17.12 -38.56 -26.64
C LEU A 151 15.94 -38.67 -27.61
N LEU A 152 16.02 -39.54 -28.63
CA LEU A 152 14.90 -39.85 -29.52
C LEU A 152 13.83 -40.69 -28.80
N TYR A 153 14.21 -41.61 -27.93
CA TYR A 153 13.30 -42.41 -27.10
C TYR A 153 12.57 -41.53 -26.07
N MET A 154 13.30 -40.69 -25.33
CA MET A 154 12.72 -39.67 -24.44
C MET A 154 11.92 -38.59 -25.19
N GLY A 155 12.21 -38.35 -26.47
CA GLY A 155 11.47 -37.43 -27.34
C GLY A 155 10.26 -38.05 -28.06
N SER A 156 10.13 -39.38 -28.06
CA SER A 156 8.99 -40.13 -28.63
C SER A 156 8.07 -40.75 -27.58
N ILE A 157 8.54 -40.89 -26.33
CA ILE A 157 7.66 -41.03 -25.18
C ILE A 157 7.00 -39.67 -24.91
N SER A 158 5.74 -39.52 -25.33
CA SER A 158 4.87 -38.48 -24.80
C SER A 158 4.77 -38.65 -23.28
N LEU A 159 5.35 -37.73 -22.51
CA LEU A 159 5.23 -37.66 -21.04
C LEU A 159 3.82 -37.29 -20.54
N ASP A 160 2.79 -37.45 -21.37
CA ASP A 160 1.37 -37.33 -21.03
C ASP A 160 0.84 -38.54 -20.23
N SER A 161 1.67 -39.58 -20.06
CA SER A 161 1.35 -40.81 -19.30
C SER A 161 2.12 -40.94 -17.98
N VAL A 162 2.65 -39.83 -17.43
CA VAL A 162 2.93 -39.80 -15.98
C VAL A 162 1.56 -39.90 -15.28
N PRO A 163 1.32 -40.83 -14.35
CA PRO A 163 0.09 -40.81 -13.57
C PRO A 163 -0.05 -39.43 -12.97
N ARG A 164 -1.20 -38.75 -13.17
CA ARG A 164 -1.47 -37.50 -12.48
C ARG A 164 -1.40 -37.78 -11.00
N ILE A 165 -0.24 -37.50 -10.39
CA ILE A 165 -0.14 -37.30 -8.95
C ILE A 165 -1.14 -36.18 -8.70
N ILE A 166 -2.29 -36.52 -8.12
CA ILE A 166 -3.30 -35.56 -7.71
C ILE A 166 -2.68 -34.83 -6.53
N SER A 167 -1.80 -33.89 -6.86
CA SER A 167 -1.04 -33.07 -5.94
C SER A 167 -2.06 -32.28 -5.15
N ARG A 168 -2.35 -32.77 -3.94
CA ARG A 168 -3.30 -32.13 -3.05
C ARG A 168 -2.85 -30.67 -2.90
N PRO A 169 -3.73 -29.68 -3.15
CA PRO A 169 -3.35 -28.28 -2.99
C PRO A 169 -2.75 -28.06 -1.60
N ALA A 170 -1.62 -27.35 -1.54
CA ALA A 170 -0.96 -27.09 -0.27
C ALA A 170 -1.92 -26.38 0.71
N PRO A 171 -1.94 -26.71 2.01
CA PRO A 171 -2.87 -26.09 2.95
C PRO A 171 -2.73 -24.56 2.98
N GLY A 172 -3.85 -23.85 2.78
CA GLY A 172 -3.90 -22.40 2.67
C GLY A 172 -3.67 -21.85 1.26
N SER A 173 -3.50 -22.72 0.26
CA SER A 173 -3.34 -22.30 -1.14
C SER A 173 -4.67 -22.03 -1.84
N MET A 174 -5.77 -22.62 -1.38
CA MET A 174 -7.10 -22.45 -1.99
C MET A 174 -7.96 -21.46 -1.20
N TYR A 175 -8.88 -20.79 -1.89
CA TYR A 175 -9.94 -20.00 -1.28
C TYR A 175 -11.16 -20.91 -1.04
N ARG A 176 -11.34 -21.38 0.20
CA ARG A 176 -12.48 -22.22 0.64
C ARG A 176 -13.34 -21.56 1.71
N SER A 177 -13.16 -20.27 1.91
CA SER A 177 -13.83 -19.47 2.94
C SER A 177 -15.37 -19.53 2.82
N PRO A 178 -16.01 -19.53 1.63
CA PRO A 178 -17.46 -19.69 1.50
C PRO A 178 -17.96 -21.06 1.97
N GLN A 179 -17.27 -22.15 1.63
CA GLN A 179 -17.65 -23.51 2.05
C GLN A 179 -17.42 -23.68 3.57
N LEU A 180 -16.37 -23.08 4.11
CA LEU A 180 -16.12 -23.05 5.54
C LEU A 180 -17.22 -22.26 6.28
N TYR A 181 -17.62 -21.10 5.74
CA TYR A 181 -18.67 -20.26 6.29
C TYR A 181 -20.01 -21.00 6.35
N ALA A 182 -20.47 -21.53 5.21
CA ALA A 182 -21.73 -22.25 5.12
C ALA A 182 -21.81 -23.43 6.12
N ARG A 183 -20.71 -24.15 6.33
CA ARG A 183 -20.63 -25.26 7.28
C ARG A 183 -20.61 -24.81 8.75
N LEU A 184 -19.90 -23.73 9.09
CA LEU A 184 -19.74 -23.28 10.47
C LEU A 184 -20.80 -22.28 10.93
N ARG A 185 -21.68 -21.83 10.03
CA ARG A 185 -22.71 -20.82 10.32
C ARG A 185 -23.61 -21.20 11.50
N ALA A 186 -24.17 -22.42 11.51
CA ALA A 186 -25.04 -22.87 12.60
C ALA A 186 -24.32 -22.87 13.96
N ASP A 187 -23.11 -23.45 14.04
CA ASP A 187 -22.28 -23.44 15.25
C ASP A 187 -21.95 -22.01 15.72
N MET A 188 -21.70 -21.11 14.76
CA MET A 188 -21.32 -19.71 14.99
C MET A 188 -22.51 -18.87 15.45
N ASP A 189 -23.71 -19.13 14.93
CA ASP A 189 -24.94 -18.38 15.28
C ASP A 189 -25.50 -18.84 16.62
N ALA A 190 -25.32 -20.12 17.00
CA ALA A 190 -25.65 -20.65 18.32
C ALA A 190 -24.68 -20.19 19.45
N ASP A 191 -23.53 -19.61 19.10
CA ASP A 191 -22.47 -19.23 20.04
C ASP A 191 -22.74 -17.88 20.74
N ASN A 192 -23.70 -17.89 21.66
CA ASN A 192 -24.13 -16.75 22.50
C ASN A 192 -23.11 -16.36 23.60
N ALA A 193 -21.81 -16.44 23.36
CA ALA A 193 -20.77 -16.20 24.36
C ALA A 193 -20.61 -14.71 24.75
N THR A 194 -21.50 -14.23 25.61
CA THR A 194 -21.51 -12.90 26.25
C THR A 194 -20.17 -12.53 26.90
N ASP A 195 -19.50 -13.50 27.55
CA ASP A 195 -18.17 -13.32 28.15
C ASP A 195 -17.10 -12.84 27.14
N ALA A 196 -17.22 -13.24 25.87
CA ALA A 196 -16.26 -12.85 24.84
C ALA A 196 -16.34 -11.33 24.57
N LEU A 197 -17.54 -10.77 24.46
CA LEU A 197 -17.77 -9.32 24.29
C LEU A 197 -17.25 -8.52 25.48
N ALA A 198 -17.48 -8.99 26.71
CA ALA A 198 -16.93 -8.36 27.90
C ALA A 198 -15.38 -8.30 27.91
N THR A 199 -14.69 -9.19 27.18
CA THR A 199 -13.23 -9.09 26.96
C THR A 199 -12.84 -8.22 25.76
N VAL A 200 -13.69 -8.07 24.74
CA VAL A 200 -13.46 -7.19 23.58
C VAL A 200 -13.22 -5.75 24.06
N TRP A 201 -14.17 -5.23 24.84
CA TRP A 201 -14.23 -3.82 25.23
C TRP A 201 -13.34 -3.47 26.44
N ARG A 202 -12.71 -4.46 27.08
CA ARG A 202 -11.80 -4.23 28.21
C ARG A 202 -10.46 -3.66 27.73
N HIS A 203 -10.12 -2.49 28.27
CA HIS A 203 -8.77 -1.93 28.18
C HIS A 203 -7.88 -2.68 29.18
N ALA A 204 -7.08 -3.63 28.68
CA ALA A 204 -6.22 -4.46 29.52
C ALA A 204 -4.94 -3.75 29.98
N TYR A 205 -4.60 -2.61 29.38
CA TYR A 205 -3.37 -1.88 29.68
C TYR A 205 -3.48 -1.13 31.02
N ARG A 206 -2.76 -1.64 32.03
CA ARG A 206 -2.52 -1.00 33.34
C ARG A 206 -1.06 -0.54 33.49
N GLY A 207 -0.38 -0.24 32.38
CA GLY A 207 0.98 0.29 32.40
C GLY A 207 1.01 1.80 32.61
N GLY A 208 2.13 2.33 33.14
CA GLY A 208 2.28 3.75 33.45
C GLY A 208 1.93 4.64 32.26
N ILE A 209 0.90 5.46 32.43
CA ILE A 209 0.18 6.18 31.38
C ILE A 209 1.16 7.05 30.58
N TRP A 210 1.34 6.77 29.29
CA TRP A 210 2.04 7.72 28.42
C TRP A 210 1.14 8.95 28.20
N ARG A 211 1.72 10.14 28.20
CA ARG A 211 1.02 11.37 27.85
C ARG A 211 1.76 12.11 26.73
N PRO A 212 1.03 12.81 25.84
CA PRO A 212 1.60 13.90 25.05
C PRO A 212 2.51 14.78 25.91
N CYS A 213 3.74 15.04 25.44
CA CYS A 213 4.72 15.84 26.16
C CYS A 213 5.68 16.59 25.22
N ILE A 214 5.24 16.84 24.00
CA ILE A 214 6.03 17.55 23.00
C ILE A 214 6.34 18.94 23.57
N SER A 215 7.62 19.21 23.83
CA SER A 215 8.02 20.49 24.42
C SER A 215 7.87 21.60 23.39
N ASN A 216 6.90 22.50 23.62
CA ASN A 216 6.79 23.73 22.84
C ASN A 216 8.03 24.57 23.09
N ASN A 217 8.57 25.18 22.02
CA ASN A 217 9.58 26.20 22.20
C ASN A 217 8.94 27.49 22.75
N THR A 218 9.59 28.15 23.71
CA THR A 218 9.17 29.47 24.23
C THR A 218 9.96 30.61 23.63
N ASP A 219 11.11 30.32 23.06
CA ASP A 219 12.07 31.32 22.62
C ASP A 219 11.71 31.83 21.22
N GLY A 220 12.03 33.10 20.95
CA GLY A 220 11.85 33.70 19.63
C GLY A 220 12.71 33.00 18.59
N LEU A 221 12.13 32.68 17.42
CA LEU A 221 12.89 32.11 16.31
C LEU A 221 13.88 33.14 15.76
N PRO A 222 15.15 32.77 15.50
CA PRO A 222 16.14 33.65 14.88
C PRO A 222 15.75 34.02 13.43
N GLU A 223 16.55 34.86 12.76
CA GLU A 223 16.33 35.24 11.36
C GLU A 223 16.35 34.00 10.43
N SER A 224 15.63 34.06 9.31
CA SER A 224 15.51 32.93 8.38
C SER A 224 16.73 32.77 7.48
N ASN A 225 17.19 31.52 7.32
CA ASN A 225 18.14 31.18 6.27
C ASN A 225 17.52 31.36 4.86
N GLY A 226 16.22 31.13 4.71
CA GLY A 226 15.48 31.37 3.46
C GLY A 226 14.05 30.82 3.48
N TYR A 227 13.47 30.62 2.30
CA TYR A 227 12.13 30.07 2.09
C TYR A 227 12.21 28.69 1.42
N ILE A 228 11.52 27.69 1.98
CA ILE A 228 11.40 26.35 1.40
C ILE A 228 9.97 26.16 0.89
N TYR A 229 9.83 25.93 -0.42
CA TYR A 229 8.57 25.55 -1.04
C TYR A 229 8.55 24.04 -1.35
N VAL A 230 7.52 23.35 -0.85
CA VAL A 230 7.39 21.89 -0.95
C VAL A 230 6.16 21.49 -1.76
N GLU A 231 6.33 20.57 -2.70
CA GLU A 231 5.21 19.87 -3.36
C GLU A 231 4.98 18.50 -2.73
N ALA A 232 3.96 18.42 -1.88
CA ALA A 232 3.48 17.17 -1.32
C ALA A 232 2.71 16.37 -2.39
N ASN A 233 3.04 15.09 -2.51
CA ASN A 233 2.59 14.24 -3.61
C ASN A 233 1.95 12.94 -3.08
N GLY A 234 0.98 12.42 -3.84
CA GLY A 234 0.20 11.23 -3.50
C GLY A 234 -1.11 11.57 -2.78
N GLY A 235 -1.75 10.58 -2.16
CA GLY A 235 -3.02 10.75 -1.45
C GLY A 235 -2.83 11.22 -0.01
N LEU A 236 -3.94 11.54 0.68
CA LEU A 236 -4.00 12.12 2.04
C LEU A 236 -2.84 11.74 2.98
N ASN A 237 -2.64 10.44 3.25
CA ASN A 237 -1.65 9.97 4.21
C ASN A 237 -0.20 10.05 3.69
N GLN A 238 0.02 10.11 2.37
CA GLN A 238 1.34 10.41 1.78
C GLN A 238 1.66 11.91 1.86
N GLN A 239 0.65 12.76 1.62
CA GLN A 239 0.75 14.20 1.83
C GLN A 239 1.06 14.51 3.30
N ARG A 240 0.36 13.86 4.26
CA ARG A 240 0.64 13.96 5.70
C ARG A 240 2.11 13.67 6.05
N THR A 241 2.68 12.58 5.53
CA THR A 241 4.13 12.28 5.68
C THR A 241 5.02 13.40 5.13
N SER A 242 4.65 13.93 3.96
CA SER A 242 5.42 14.95 3.25
C SER A 242 5.42 16.27 4.03
N ILE A 243 4.26 16.69 4.55
CA ILE A 243 4.11 17.89 5.38
C ILE A 243 4.92 17.77 6.68
N CYS A 244 4.79 16.66 7.41
CA CYS A 244 5.51 16.46 8.67
C CYS A 244 7.03 16.45 8.47
N ASN A 245 7.51 15.87 7.36
CA ASN A 245 8.93 15.94 6.99
C ASN A 245 9.35 17.36 6.55
N ALA A 246 8.46 18.13 5.92
CA ALA A 246 8.75 19.50 5.49
C ALA A 246 8.91 20.46 6.68
N VAL A 247 8.01 20.36 7.67
CA VAL A 247 8.13 21.08 8.96
C VAL A 247 9.44 20.70 9.65
N ALA A 248 9.75 19.41 9.73
CA ALA A 248 10.97 18.93 10.39
C ALA A 248 12.27 19.40 9.71
N VAL A 249 12.30 19.43 8.37
CA VAL A 249 13.43 19.98 7.60
C VAL A 249 13.52 21.50 7.76
N ALA A 250 12.40 22.23 7.66
CA ALA A 250 12.39 23.68 7.76
C ALA A 250 12.85 24.16 9.16
N GLY A 251 12.37 23.53 10.23
CA GLY A 251 12.85 23.84 11.59
C GLY A 251 14.32 23.49 11.80
N PHE A 252 14.77 22.32 11.33
CA PHE A 252 16.18 21.94 11.42
C PHE A 252 17.12 22.90 10.65
N LEU A 253 16.69 23.40 9.49
CA LEU A 253 17.44 24.36 8.68
C LEU A 253 17.21 25.83 9.05
N ASN A 254 16.44 26.12 10.13
CA ASN A 254 16.03 27.48 10.50
C ASN A 254 15.43 28.28 9.32
N ALA A 255 14.60 27.61 8.52
CA ALA A 255 14.00 28.14 7.31
C ALA A 255 12.52 28.46 7.50
N THR A 256 12.01 29.42 6.72
CA THR A 256 10.58 29.66 6.61
C THR A 256 9.97 28.62 5.67
N LEU A 257 9.00 27.84 6.16
CA LEU A 257 8.22 26.92 5.35
C LEU A 257 7.09 27.68 4.65
N VAL A 258 7.02 27.60 3.32
CA VAL A 258 5.79 27.96 2.61
C VAL A 258 4.83 26.77 2.72
N ILE A 259 3.54 27.03 2.95
CA ILE A 259 2.52 25.97 3.07
C ILE A 259 2.67 24.94 1.94
N PRO A 260 2.81 23.63 2.26
CA PRO A 260 3.05 22.61 1.24
C PRO A 260 1.93 22.56 0.22
N ASN A 261 2.27 22.79 -1.05
CA ASN A 261 1.32 22.72 -2.15
C ASN A 261 1.00 21.26 -2.49
N PHE A 262 -0.28 20.99 -2.77
CA PHE A 262 -0.75 19.67 -3.20
C PHE A 262 -0.83 19.64 -4.72
N HIS A 263 0.04 18.85 -5.35
CA HIS A 263 0.02 18.68 -6.80
C HIS A 263 -1.11 17.73 -7.20
N TYR A 264 -1.87 18.10 -8.24
CA TYR A 264 -2.94 17.25 -8.77
C TYR A 264 -2.36 15.92 -9.26
N HIS A 265 -2.80 14.82 -8.65
CA HIS A 265 -2.23 13.50 -8.92
C HIS A 265 -3.23 12.64 -9.69
N SER A 266 -2.86 12.22 -10.90
CA SER A 266 -3.75 11.51 -11.85
C SER A 266 -4.41 10.23 -11.33
N ILE A 267 -3.82 9.56 -10.34
CA ILE A 267 -4.42 8.39 -9.67
C ILE A 267 -5.52 8.78 -8.67
N TRP A 268 -5.37 9.90 -7.96
CA TRP A 268 -6.28 10.30 -6.88
C TRP A 268 -7.37 11.27 -7.35
N MET A 269 -7.13 11.92 -8.51
CA MET A 269 -8.04 12.86 -9.18
C MET A 269 -8.61 13.96 -8.28
N ASP A 270 -7.84 14.35 -7.28
CA ASP A 270 -8.24 15.29 -6.23
C ASP A 270 -7.50 16.63 -6.41
N PRO A 271 -8.20 17.74 -6.69
CA PRO A 271 -7.60 19.06 -6.85
C PRO A 271 -7.47 19.85 -5.54
N SER A 272 -7.88 19.29 -4.39
CA SER A 272 -7.90 19.96 -3.08
C SER A 272 -6.54 20.56 -2.69
N LYS A 273 -6.59 21.72 -2.03
CA LYS A 273 -5.44 22.45 -1.49
C LYS A 273 -5.21 22.13 -0.02
N PHE A 274 -4.25 22.80 0.61
CA PHE A 274 -3.95 22.62 2.03
C PHE A 274 -5.16 22.95 2.91
N GLY A 275 -5.67 24.18 2.84
CA GLY A 275 -6.83 24.65 3.61
C GLY A 275 -8.16 23.91 3.37
N ASP A 276 -8.29 23.19 2.24
CA ASP A 276 -9.44 22.32 1.98
C ASP A 276 -9.46 21.09 2.91
N ILE A 277 -8.28 20.57 3.25
CA ILE A 277 -8.10 19.31 3.99
C ILE A 277 -7.72 19.58 5.44
N TYR A 278 -6.90 20.59 5.71
CA TYR A 278 -6.34 20.91 7.03
C TYR A 278 -6.71 22.34 7.45
N ASP A 279 -6.75 22.59 8.76
CA ASP A 279 -6.96 23.93 9.31
C ASP A 279 -5.65 24.74 9.19
N GLU A 280 -5.62 25.68 8.24
CA GLU A 280 -4.43 26.49 7.90
C GLU A 280 -4.01 27.43 9.04
N ASP A 281 -4.97 28.14 9.63
CA ASP A 281 -4.72 29.08 10.73
C ASP A 281 -4.16 28.36 11.96
N HIS A 282 -4.77 27.21 12.33
CA HIS A 282 -4.27 26.38 13.42
C HIS A 282 -2.88 25.82 13.11
N PHE A 283 -2.60 25.39 11.88
CA PHE A 283 -1.29 24.88 11.49
C PHE A 283 -0.18 25.94 11.60
N ILE A 284 -0.41 27.17 11.11
CA ILE A 284 0.54 28.28 11.23
C ILE A 284 0.73 28.64 12.71
N GLN A 285 -0.36 28.91 13.43
CA GLN A 285 -0.32 29.40 14.81
C GLN A 285 0.32 28.40 15.78
N HIS A 286 0.12 27.10 15.57
CA HIS A 286 0.68 26.07 16.43
C HIS A 286 2.18 25.83 16.19
N LEU A 287 2.70 26.12 14.98
CA LEU A 287 4.12 25.95 14.66
C LEU A 287 4.97 27.19 14.90
N LYS A 288 4.37 28.37 15.11
CA LYS A 288 5.05 29.68 15.06
C LYS A 288 6.33 29.86 15.91
N ASN A 289 6.48 29.12 17.03
CA ASN A 289 7.67 29.18 17.91
C ASN A 289 8.74 28.12 17.54
N ASP A 290 8.40 27.16 16.68
CA ASP A 290 9.22 26.01 16.30
C ASP A 290 9.66 26.10 14.83
N VAL A 291 8.79 26.59 13.94
CA VAL A 291 9.03 26.81 12.51
C VAL A 291 8.22 28.01 12.02
N ARG A 292 8.86 28.98 11.36
CA ARG A 292 8.12 30.06 10.65
C ARG A 292 7.36 29.45 9.48
N VAL A 293 6.03 29.60 9.43
CA VAL A 293 5.18 29.15 8.32
C VAL A 293 4.50 30.35 7.68
N VAL A 294 4.50 30.42 6.35
CA VAL A 294 3.80 31.45 5.56
C VAL A 294 2.92 30.82 4.49
N ASN A 295 1.78 31.45 4.19
CA ASN A 295 0.82 30.96 3.20
C ASN A 295 1.32 31.07 1.75
N LYS A 296 2.03 32.16 1.41
CA LYS A 296 2.69 32.37 0.11
C LYS A 296 4.13 32.81 0.27
N VAL A 297 4.92 32.64 -0.79
CA VAL A 297 6.23 33.31 -0.90
C VAL A 297 6.00 34.83 -0.92
N PRO A 298 6.77 35.64 -0.18
CA PRO A 298 6.65 37.10 -0.23
C PRO A 298 6.98 37.67 -1.61
N GLU A 299 6.33 38.79 -1.98
CA GLU A 299 6.43 39.37 -3.32
C GLU A 299 7.86 39.78 -3.67
N PHE A 300 8.56 40.47 -2.76
CA PHE A 300 9.97 40.87 -2.90
C PHE A 300 10.94 39.69 -3.10
N ILE A 301 10.57 38.48 -2.67
CA ILE A 301 11.34 37.26 -2.94
C ILE A 301 11.02 36.74 -4.36
N MET A 302 9.75 36.79 -4.77
CA MET A 302 9.26 36.32 -6.08
C MET A 302 9.68 37.22 -7.24
N GLU A 303 9.82 38.53 -7.04
CA GLU A 303 10.34 39.49 -8.02
C GLU A 303 11.70 39.05 -8.59
N ARG A 304 12.60 38.56 -7.73
CA ARG A 304 13.93 38.03 -8.11
C ARG A 304 13.87 36.80 -9.04
N PHE A 305 12.70 36.14 -9.12
CA PHE A 305 12.43 35.00 -10.01
C PHE A 305 11.43 35.35 -11.12
N GLY A 306 11.14 36.64 -11.35
CA GLY A 306 10.16 37.10 -12.35
C GLY A 306 8.73 36.63 -12.06
N HIS A 307 8.36 36.52 -10.78
CA HIS A 307 7.09 35.96 -10.27
C HIS A 307 6.80 34.51 -10.72
N ASN A 308 7.78 33.80 -11.29
CA ASN A 308 7.62 32.43 -11.76
C ASN A 308 8.41 31.43 -10.89
N LEU A 309 7.69 30.65 -10.09
CA LEU A 309 8.25 29.64 -9.19
C LEU A 309 8.98 28.49 -9.91
N SER A 310 8.87 28.39 -11.24
CA SER A 310 9.66 27.46 -12.05
C SER A 310 11.12 27.87 -12.21
N ASN A 311 11.43 29.16 -11.99
CA ASN A 311 12.79 29.71 -12.05
C ASN A 311 13.56 29.47 -10.74
N ALA A 312 12.87 29.18 -9.62
CA ALA A 312 13.51 28.86 -8.36
C ALA A 312 14.17 27.47 -8.40
N PHE A 313 15.35 27.34 -7.78
CA PHE A 313 16.14 26.11 -7.82
C PHE A 313 15.38 24.91 -7.25
N ASN A 314 15.19 23.85 -8.05
CA ASN A 314 14.43 22.66 -7.65
C ASN A 314 15.34 21.49 -7.22
N PHE A 315 15.35 21.20 -5.91
CA PHE A 315 16.06 20.07 -5.32
C PHE A 315 15.40 18.70 -5.61
N LYS A 316 16.14 17.83 -6.29
CA LYS A 316 15.77 16.41 -6.50
C LYS A 316 16.37 15.50 -5.41
N ILE A 317 15.76 15.53 -4.23
CA ILE A 317 16.25 14.76 -3.07
C ILE A 317 16.01 13.26 -3.25
N LYS A 318 16.98 12.42 -2.85
CA LYS A 318 16.87 10.95 -2.85
C LYS A 318 15.77 10.50 -1.86
N ALA A 319 15.15 9.35 -2.10
CA ALA A 319 14.22 8.79 -1.12
C ALA A 319 14.99 8.36 0.13
N TRP A 320 14.46 8.68 1.32
CA TRP A 320 15.08 8.42 2.62
C TRP A 320 16.49 9.02 2.78
N SER A 321 16.71 10.26 2.34
CA SER A 321 17.96 10.98 2.64
C SER A 321 18.09 11.22 4.15
N PRO A 322 19.31 11.09 4.72
CA PRO A 322 19.57 11.42 6.12
C PRO A 322 19.41 12.93 6.36
N ILE A 323 19.23 13.35 7.62
CA ILE A 323 19.14 14.78 7.93
C ILE A 323 20.42 15.53 7.51
N GLN A 324 21.59 14.91 7.64
CA GLN A 324 22.89 15.49 7.28
C GLN A 324 22.94 15.97 5.82
N PHE A 325 22.27 15.26 4.89
CA PHE A 325 22.18 15.70 3.50
C PHE A 325 21.50 17.07 3.34
N TYR A 326 20.57 17.41 4.24
CA TYR A 326 19.92 18.72 4.23
C TYR A 326 20.86 19.82 4.73
N GLU A 327 21.70 19.52 5.72
CA GLU A 327 22.75 20.42 6.19
C GLU A 327 23.83 20.62 5.13
N ASP A 328 24.41 19.54 4.62
CA ASP A 328 25.58 19.58 3.72
C ASP A 328 25.24 20.14 2.33
N ALA A 329 24.04 19.84 1.80
CA ALA A 329 23.70 20.10 0.39
C ALA A 329 22.50 21.03 0.18
N VAL A 330 21.54 21.10 1.11
CA VAL A 330 20.34 21.94 0.95
C VAL A 330 20.53 23.32 1.59
N LEU A 331 21.15 23.40 2.78
CA LEU A 331 21.37 24.66 3.49
C LEU A 331 22.25 25.67 2.73
N PRO A 332 23.39 25.32 2.11
CA PRO A 332 24.22 26.31 1.42
C PRO A 332 23.46 26.96 0.26
N LYS A 333 22.72 26.15 -0.51
CA LYS A 333 21.92 26.63 -1.64
C LYS A 333 20.67 27.39 -1.20
N LEU A 334 20.10 27.07 -0.03
CA LEU A 334 19.02 27.85 0.58
C LEU A 334 19.49 29.26 0.93
N ILE A 335 20.69 29.40 1.49
CA ILE A 335 21.28 30.70 1.86
C ILE A 335 21.62 31.51 0.59
N GLU A 336 22.14 30.86 -0.44
CA GLU A 336 22.47 31.47 -1.74
C GLU A 336 21.20 32.00 -2.46
N GLU A 337 20.22 31.13 -2.72
CA GLU A 337 19.03 31.47 -3.51
C GLU A 337 17.98 32.26 -2.70
N ARG A 338 17.97 32.10 -1.37
CA ARG A 338 16.91 32.50 -0.42
C ARG A 338 15.52 31.92 -0.67
N LEU A 339 15.25 31.30 -1.83
CA LEU A 339 14.06 30.50 -2.11
C LEU A 339 14.48 29.23 -2.84
N ILE A 340 14.11 28.07 -2.29
CA ILE A 340 14.28 26.79 -2.97
C ILE A 340 12.95 26.06 -3.09
N ARG A 341 12.85 25.27 -4.15
CA ARG A 341 11.74 24.37 -4.42
C ARG A 341 12.20 22.93 -4.18
N ILE A 342 11.34 22.10 -3.60
CA ILE A 342 11.61 20.67 -3.46
C ILE A 342 10.43 19.88 -4.02
N SER A 343 10.54 19.42 -5.27
CA SER A 343 9.51 18.61 -5.93
C SER A 343 10.09 17.42 -6.72
N PRO A 344 9.56 16.18 -6.55
CA PRO A 344 8.46 15.79 -5.65
C PRO A 344 8.94 15.34 -4.26
N PHE A 345 8.30 15.81 -3.19
CA PHE A 345 8.73 15.60 -1.79
C PHE A 345 8.09 14.40 -1.07
N ALA A 346 7.94 13.25 -1.72
CA ALA A 346 7.44 12.03 -1.07
C ALA A 346 8.58 11.23 -0.41
N ASN A 347 8.47 10.94 0.89
CA ASN A 347 9.41 10.12 1.67
C ASN A 347 10.91 10.51 1.49
N ARG A 348 11.22 11.80 1.56
CA ARG A 348 12.57 12.33 1.30
C ARG A 348 13.49 12.39 2.53
N LEU A 349 12.92 12.43 3.74
CA LEU A 349 13.68 12.38 5.00
C LEU A 349 13.59 10.98 5.63
N SER A 350 14.73 10.43 6.07
CA SER A 350 14.87 9.12 6.72
C SER A 350 14.21 9.03 8.11
N PHE A 351 13.99 7.82 8.64
CA PHE A 351 13.36 7.62 9.97
C PHE A 351 14.33 7.66 11.15
N ASP A 352 15.63 7.58 10.91
CA ASP A 352 16.74 7.62 11.89
C ASP A 352 17.19 9.05 12.27
N ALA A 353 16.40 10.07 11.92
CA ALA A 353 16.72 11.46 12.23
C ALA A 353 16.84 11.73 13.76
N PRO A 354 17.67 12.70 14.19
CA PRO A 354 17.89 13.00 15.61
C PRO A 354 16.63 13.42 16.39
N PRO A 355 16.63 13.32 17.74
CA PRO A 355 15.46 13.61 18.57
C PRO A 355 14.80 14.97 18.32
N ALA A 356 15.57 16.04 18.08
CA ALA A 356 15.01 17.36 17.75
C ALA A 356 14.18 17.36 16.44
N VAL A 357 14.62 16.61 15.44
CA VAL A 357 13.92 16.45 14.14
C VAL A 357 12.68 15.57 14.31
N GLN A 358 12.74 14.54 15.16
CA GLN A 358 11.57 13.73 15.50
C GLN A 358 10.54 14.54 16.30
N ARG A 359 10.96 15.42 17.21
CA ARG A 359 10.05 16.35 17.94
C ARG A 359 9.21 17.16 16.96
N LEU A 360 9.83 17.75 15.94
CA LEU A 360 9.12 18.52 14.91
C LEU A 360 8.16 17.66 14.08
N ARG A 361 8.52 16.39 13.78
CA ARG A 361 7.58 15.44 13.16
C ARG A 361 6.39 15.12 14.05
N CYS A 362 6.62 14.92 15.36
CA CYS A 362 5.56 14.68 16.34
C CYS A 362 4.63 15.89 16.41
N LEU A 363 5.17 17.09 16.57
CA LEU A 363 4.45 18.36 16.67
C LEU A 363 3.57 18.57 15.42
N ALA A 364 4.18 18.46 14.23
CA ALA A 364 3.48 18.56 12.96
C ALA A 364 2.36 17.52 12.83
N ASN A 365 2.63 16.25 13.15
CA ASN A 365 1.72 15.16 12.88
C ASN A 365 0.54 15.07 13.85
N PHE A 366 0.76 15.32 15.14
CA PHE A 366 -0.23 15.05 16.18
C PHE A 366 -0.93 16.31 16.69
N GLU A 367 -0.28 17.48 16.65
CA GLU A 367 -0.85 18.71 17.21
C GLU A 367 -1.19 19.76 16.13
N ALA A 368 -0.28 20.03 15.19
CA ALA A 368 -0.47 21.08 14.18
C ALA A 368 -1.38 20.64 13.01
N LEU A 369 -1.31 19.39 12.55
CA LEU A 369 -2.17 18.88 11.47
C LEU A 369 -3.55 18.43 11.97
N LYS A 370 -4.46 19.39 12.12
CA LYS A 370 -5.89 19.17 12.29
C LYS A 370 -6.62 19.26 10.94
N PHE A 371 -7.66 18.44 10.74
CA PHE A 371 -8.48 18.54 9.53
C PHE A 371 -9.31 19.83 9.52
N SER A 372 -9.65 20.30 8.32
CA SER A 372 -10.46 21.51 8.13
C SER A 372 -11.81 21.43 8.87
N LYS A 373 -12.37 22.60 9.21
CA LYS A 373 -13.57 22.71 10.06
C LYS A 373 -14.77 21.93 9.48
N SER A 374 -14.93 21.91 8.16
CA SER A 374 -15.99 21.17 7.47
C SER A 374 -15.84 19.65 7.57
N ILE A 375 -14.63 19.12 7.36
CA ILE A 375 -14.31 17.69 7.54
C ILE A 375 -14.53 17.29 9.00
N THR A 376 -14.04 18.09 9.94
CA THR A 376 -14.17 17.84 11.38
C THR A 376 -15.64 17.84 11.84
N ALA A 377 -16.44 18.81 11.37
CA ALA A 377 -17.87 18.89 11.71
C ALA A 377 -18.62 17.63 11.26
N LEU A 378 -18.52 17.24 9.98
CA LEU A 378 -19.18 16.03 9.48
C LEU A 378 -18.66 14.78 10.19
N SER A 379 -17.34 14.66 10.39
CA SER A 379 -16.73 13.52 11.08
C SER A 379 -17.26 13.34 12.50
N ASN A 380 -17.41 14.43 13.26
CA ASN A 380 -17.97 14.39 14.61
C ASN A 380 -19.44 13.94 14.60
N THR A 381 -20.23 14.41 13.63
CA THR A 381 -21.61 13.93 13.43
C THR A 381 -21.66 12.42 13.15
N LEU A 382 -20.77 11.90 12.28
CA LEU A 382 -20.73 10.46 11.98
C LEU A 382 -20.26 9.63 13.18
N VAL A 383 -19.33 10.13 14.00
CA VAL A 383 -18.92 9.49 15.26
C VAL A 383 -20.08 9.44 16.26
N SER A 384 -20.86 10.51 16.38
CA SER A 384 -22.06 10.53 17.25
C SER A 384 -23.10 9.53 16.79
N ARG A 385 -23.44 9.50 15.49
CA ARG A 385 -24.35 8.51 14.90
C ARG A 385 -23.85 7.07 15.07
N MET A 386 -22.53 6.81 14.97
CA MET A 386 -21.95 5.49 15.27
C MET A 386 -22.12 5.09 16.74
N ARG A 387 -21.98 6.04 17.68
CA ARG A 387 -22.22 5.79 19.12
C ARG A 387 -23.69 5.50 19.40
N GLU A 388 -24.61 6.23 18.79
CA GLU A 388 -26.05 5.97 18.85
C GLU A 388 -26.39 4.56 18.33
N LYS A 389 -25.84 4.17 17.17
CA LYS A 389 -25.97 2.81 16.61
C LYS A 389 -25.33 1.71 17.45
N SER A 390 -24.54 2.06 18.47
CA SER A 390 -23.92 1.11 19.40
C SER A 390 -24.29 1.39 20.87
N ALA A 391 -25.49 1.92 21.12
CA ALA A 391 -25.98 2.22 22.47
C ALA A 391 -25.85 1.02 23.43
N GLU A 392 -26.20 -0.19 22.96
CA GLU A 392 -26.10 -1.43 23.74
C GLU A 392 -24.67 -1.85 24.12
N ASN A 393 -23.65 -1.29 23.47
CA ASN A 393 -22.23 -1.46 23.83
C ASN A 393 -21.64 -0.21 24.51
N ASN A 394 -22.47 0.67 25.10
CA ASN A 394 -22.11 1.96 25.67
C ASN A 394 -21.44 2.90 24.64
N GLY A 395 -21.97 2.91 23.41
CA GLY A 395 -21.45 3.70 22.29
C GLY A 395 -20.21 3.12 21.62
N LYS A 396 -19.71 1.96 22.06
CA LYS A 396 -18.43 1.41 21.58
C LYS A 396 -18.58 0.70 20.25
N TYR A 397 -17.69 0.96 19.30
CA TYR A 397 -17.75 0.38 17.95
C TYR A 397 -16.39 -0.09 17.42
N VAL A 398 -16.44 -0.93 16.40
CA VAL A 398 -15.26 -1.43 15.69
C VAL A 398 -15.13 -0.67 14.38
N ALA A 399 -13.97 -0.09 14.10
CA ALA A 399 -13.66 0.44 12.78
C ALA A 399 -12.82 -0.55 11.97
N VAL A 400 -13.27 -0.91 10.77
CA VAL A 400 -12.60 -1.85 9.86
C VAL A 400 -12.12 -1.10 8.62
N HIS A 401 -10.80 -1.05 8.42
CA HIS A 401 -10.21 -0.60 7.17
C HIS A 401 -10.05 -1.79 6.19
N LEU A 402 -10.90 -1.83 5.17
CA LEU A 402 -10.99 -2.90 4.19
C LEU A 402 -10.45 -2.47 2.82
N ARG A 403 -9.38 -3.13 2.37
CA ARG A 403 -8.83 -2.96 1.02
C ARG A 403 -9.18 -4.15 0.12
N PHE A 404 -10.43 -4.19 -0.33
CA PHE A 404 -10.97 -5.18 -1.28
C PHE A 404 -11.58 -4.51 -2.53
N GLU A 405 -10.93 -3.45 -3.02
CA GLU A 405 -11.28 -2.75 -4.25
C GLU A 405 -10.64 -3.42 -5.48
N GLU A 406 -11.16 -3.13 -6.68
CA GLU A 406 -10.76 -3.76 -7.95
C GLU A 406 -9.24 -3.68 -8.19
N ASP A 407 -8.60 -2.56 -7.88
CA ASP A 407 -7.15 -2.36 -8.04
C ASP A 407 -6.35 -3.36 -7.19
N MET A 408 -6.73 -3.54 -5.92
CA MET A 408 -6.09 -4.44 -4.98
C MET A 408 -6.35 -5.90 -5.30
N VAL A 409 -7.59 -6.23 -5.66
CA VAL A 409 -8.00 -7.59 -6.04
C VAL A 409 -7.24 -8.02 -7.30
N ALA A 410 -7.25 -7.21 -8.37
CA ALA A 410 -6.54 -7.49 -9.61
C ALA A 410 -5.02 -7.55 -9.42
N PHE A 411 -4.42 -6.56 -8.73
CA PHE A 411 -2.96 -6.53 -8.49
C PHE A 411 -2.48 -7.75 -7.69
N SER A 412 -3.30 -8.24 -6.75
CA SER A 412 -2.93 -9.37 -5.90
C SER A 412 -2.62 -10.65 -6.68
N CYS A 413 -3.21 -10.82 -7.87
CA CYS A 413 -3.14 -12.04 -8.67
C CYS A 413 -3.65 -13.30 -7.92
N CYS A 414 -4.51 -13.12 -6.91
CA CYS A 414 -5.17 -14.20 -6.20
C CYS A 414 -6.37 -14.74 -6.98
N VAL A 415 -6.83 -15.93 -6.62
CA VAL A 415 -8.05 -16.56 -7.15
C VAL A 415 -9.05 -16.65 -5.99
N PHE A 416 -10.26 -16.17 -6.21
CA PHE A 416 -11.38 -16.23 -5.26
C PHE A 416 -12.44 -17.21 -5.80
N ASP A 417 -13.72 -16.97 -5.54
CA ASP A 417 -14.83 -17.88 -5.89
C ASP A 417 -15.60 -17.47 -7.17
N GLY A 418 -15.16 -16.47 -7.92
CA GLY A 418 -15.82 -16.04 -9.17
C GLY A 418 -15.43 -16.82 -10.44
N GLY A 419 -14.59 -17.86 -10.31
CA GLY A 419 -14.22 -18.78 -11.40
C GLY A 419 -13.49 -18.12 -12.57
N ASP A 420 -13.58 -18.72 -13.75
CA ASP A 420 -12.88 -18.24 -14.96
C ASP A 420 -13.37 -16.86 -15.45
N ASN A 421 -14.61 -16.48 -15.14
CA ASN A 421 -15.13 -15.17 -15.51
C ASN A 421 -14.47 -14.06 -14.69
N GLU A 422 -14.38 -14.21 -13.36
CA GLU A 422 -13.64 -13.30 -12.50
C GLU A 422 -12.14 -13.27 -12.85
N LYS A 423 -11.55 -14.42 -13.18
CA LYS A 423 -10.15 -14.50 -13.64
C LYS A 423 -9.92 -13.63 -14.90
N LYS A 424 -10.75 -13.79 -15.94
CA LYS A 424 -10.68 -12.99 -17.19
C LYS A 424 -10.85 -11.50 -16.93
N GLU A 425 -11.78 -11.14 -16.05
CA GLU A 425 -12.05 -9.74 -15.66
C GLU A 425 -10.85 -9.11 -14.93
N LEU A 426 -10.25 -9.83 -13.97
CA LEU A 426 -9.06 -9.39 -13.26
C LEU A 426 -7.79 -9.42 -14.12
N ASP A 427 -7.73 -10.26 -15.16
CA ASP A 427 -6.71 -10.20 -16.22
C ASP A 427 -6.85 -8.90 -17.05
N ALA A 428 -8.07 -8.57 -17.49
CA ALA A 428 -8.33 -7.32 -18.23
C ALA A 428 -8.03 -6.06 -17.38
N ALA A 429 -8.44 -6.06 -16.10
CA ALA A 429 -8.11 -4.99 -15.17
C ALA A 429 -6.60 -4.85 -14.94
N ARG A 430 -5.87 -5.97 -14.86
CA ARG A 430 -4.39 -5.98 -14.77
C ARG A 430 -3.71 -5.37 -16.00
N GLU A 431 -4.19 -5.68 -17.19
CA GLU A 431 -3.62 -5.13 -18.42
C GLU A 431 -3.94 -3.64 -18.59
N LYS A 432 -5.18 -3.22 -18.31
CA LYS A 432 -5.58 -1.81 -18.29
C LYS A 432 -4.76 -0.99 -17.28
N GLY A 433 -4.59 -1.48 -16.05
CA GLY A 433 -3.96 -0.75 -14.96
C GLY A 433 -2.42 -0.74 -14.99
N TRP A 434 -1.78 -1.79 -15.49
CA TRP A 434 -0.32 -1.94 -15.41
C TRP A 434 0.38 -2.37 -16.72
N ARG A 435 -0.31 -2.35 -17.86
CA ARG A 435 0.25 -2.44 -19.23
C ARG A 435 1.35 -3.50 -19.39
N GLY A 436 0.97 -4.78 -19.52
CA GLY A 436 1.88 -5.88 -19.76
C GLY A 436 2.71 -6.32 -18.54
N LYS A 437 2.65 -5.63 -17.39
CA LYS A 437 3.45 -5.94 -16.19
C LYS A 437 3.29 -7.39 -15.71
N PHE A 438 2.09 -7.95 -15.83
CA PHE A 438 1.76 -9.28 -15.32
C PHE A 438 1.96 -10.38 -16.35
N THR A 439 1.94 -10.04 -17.64
CA THR A 439 2.07 -10.91 -18.81
C THR A 439 3.47 -10.92 -19.45
N ARG A 440 4.46 -10.24 -18.85
CA ARG A 440 5.86 -10.25 -19.34
C ARG A 440 6.42 -11.67 -19.47
N PRO A 441 7.18 -11.98 -20.54
CA PRO A 441 7.88 -13.26 -20.69
C PRO A 441 8.69 -13.62 -19.43
N GLY A 442 8.66 -14.90 -19.05
CA GLY A 442 9.32 -15.43 -17.86
C GLY A 442 8.63 -15.13 -16.52
N ARG A 443 7.56 -14.31 -16.48
CA ARG A 443 6.85 -14.00 -15.22
C ARG A 443 5.81 -15.08 -14.87
N VAL A 444 6.16 -15.98 -13.97
CA VAL A 444 5.24 -17.02 -13.47
C VAL A 444 4.40 -16.50 -12.29
N ILE A 445 3.08 -16.49 -12.43
CA ILE A 445 2.13 -16.18 -11.35
C ILE A 445 1.71 -17.49 -10.67
N ARG A 446 1.83 -17.56 -9.33
CA ARG A 446 1.44 -18.73 -8.52
C ARG A 446 0.41 -18.32 -7.45
N PRO A 447 -0.90 -18.26 -7.76
CA PRO A 447 -1.92 -17.69 -6.86
C PRO A 447 -1.94 -18.33 -5.47
N GLY A 448 -1.85 -19.67 -5.39
CA GLY A 448 -1.83 -20.37 -4.11
C GLY A 448 -0.63 -20.01 -3.22
N ALA A 449 0.55 -19.82 -3.82
CA ALA A 449 1.72 -19.33 -3.08
C ALA A 449 1.56 -17.87 -2.63
N ILE A 450 0.86 -17.03 -3.41
CA ILE A 450 0.53 -15.66 -3.02
C ILE A 450 -0.42 -15.66 -1.81
N ARG A 451 -1.43 -16.53 -1.79
CA ARG A 451 -2.37 -16.70 -0.67
C ARG A 451 -1.68 -17.18 0.60
N MET A 452 -0.93 -18.28 0.54
CA MET A 452 -0.17 -18.80 1.69
C MET A 452 0.83 -17.77 2.27
N ASN A 453 1.41 -16.90 1.42
CA ASN A 453 2.29 -15.83 1.87
C ASN A 453 1.55 -14.64 2.53
N GLY A 454 0.22 -14.65 2.60
CA GLY A 454 -0.61 -13.61 3.18
C GLY A 454 -0.74 -12.36 2.29
N LYS A 455 -0.46 -12.47 0.99
CA LYS A 455 -0.45 -11.32 0.06
C LYS A 455 -1.83 -10.98 -0.52
N CYS A 456 -2.77 -11.92 -0.54
CA CYS A 456 -4.16 -11.62 -0.94
C CYS A 456 -4.80 -10.59 0.01
N PRO A 457 -5.70 -9.74 -0.50
CA PRO A 457 -6.67 -9.05 0.35
C PRO A 457 -7.66 -10.06 0.94
N LEU A 458 -8.16 -9.76 2.14
CA LEU A 458 -9.23 -10.55 2.76
C LEU A 458 -10.54 -10.15 2.10
N THR A 459 -11.38 -11.13 1.75
CA THR A 459 -12.75 -10.85 1.29
C THR A 459 -13.61 -10.35 2.47
N PRO A 460 -14.74 -9.65 2.24
CA PRO A 460 -15.59 -9.22 3.35
C PRO A 460 -16.13 -10.42 4.15
N LEU A 461 -16.38 -11.57 3.49
CA LEU A 461 -16.68 -12.85 4.15
C LEU A 461 -15.55 -13.31 5.08
N GLU A 462 -14.29 -13.29 4.64
CA GLU A 462 -13.14 -13.65 5.48
C GLU A 462 -12.97 -12.71 6.68
N VAL A 463 -13.29 -11.42 6.50
CA VAL A 463 -13.31 -10.43 7.58
C VAL A 463 -14.41 -10.75 8.59
N GLY A 464 -15.63 -11.03 8.14
CA GLY A 464 -16.75 -11.37 9.02
C GLY A 464 -16.46 -12.64 9.84
N LEU A 465 -16.01 -13.70 9.17
CA LEU A 465 -15.66 -14.97 9.82
C LEU A 465 -14.51 -14.80 10.82
N MET A 466 -13.51 -13.97 10.48
CA MET A 466 -12.44 -13.58 11.40
C MET A 466 -13.00 -12.88 12.64
N LEU A 467 -13.88 -11.87 12.47
CA LEU A 467 -14.42 -11.08 13.59
C LEU A 467 -15.34 -11.93 14.48
N ARG A 468 -16.25 -12.72 13.92
CA ARG A 468 -17.08 -13.68 14.68
C ARG A 468 -16.22 -14.61 15.51
N GLY A 469 -15.19 -15.22 14.91
CA GLY A 469 -14.27 -16.11 15.63
C GLY A 469 -13.32 -15.40 16.61
N MET A 470 -13.11 -14.09 16.45
CA MET A 470 -12.45 -13.23 17.43
C MET A 470 -13.37 -12.81 18.59
N GLY A 471 -14.64 -13.23 18.60
CA GLY A 471 -15.59 -12.99 19.69
C GLY A 471 -16.37 -11.68 19.60
N PHE A 472 -16.51 -11.11 18.40
CA PHE A 472 -17.47 -10.04 18.12
C PHE A 472 -18.82 -10.67 17.72
N SER A 473 -19.93 -10.21 18.30
CA SER A 473 -21.29 -10.68 17.96
C SER A 473 -21.90 -9.90 16.79
N ASN A 474 -23.02 -10.38 16.27
CA ASN A 474 -23.86 -9.67 15.29
C ASN A 474 -24.35 -8.30 15.79
N ASN A 475 -24.50 -8.13 17.11
CA ASN A 475 -24.83 -6.85 17.75
C ASN A 475 -23.60 -5.94 17.97
N THR A 476 -22.48 -6.21 17.30
CA THR A 476 -21.33 -5.30 17.27
C THR A 476 -21.55 -4.27 16.16
N ALA A 477 -21.67 -2.98 16.50
CA ALA A 477 -21.64 -1.92 15.51
C ALA A 477 -20.26 -1.85 14.83
N ILE A 478 -20.25 -1.86 13.50
CA ILE A 478 -19.03 -1.79 12.68
C ILE A 478 -19.09 -0.56 11.80
N TYR A 479 -18.06 0.29 11.86
CA TYR A 479 -17.80 1.29 10.83
C TYR A 479 -16.83 0.70 9.79
N LEU A 480 -17.22 0.65 8.52
CA LEU A 480 -16.40 0.16 7.42
C LEU A 480 -15.80 1.31 6.61
N ALA A 481 -14.48 1.48 6.72
CA ALA A 481 -13.70 2.40 5.90
C ALA A 481 -13.10 1.63 4.71
N SER A 482 -13.59 1.93 3.51
CA SER A 482 -13.08 1.36 2.26
C SER A 482 -13.31 2.30 1.07
N GLY A 483 -12.56 2.08 -0.02
CA GLY A 483 -13.00 2.52 -1.34
C GLY A 483 -14.16 1.66 -1.88
N ARG A 484 -14.44 1.77 -3.19
CA ARG A 484 -15.47 0.96 -3.85
C ARG A 484 -15.09 -0.52 -3.83
N ILE A 485 -15.79 -1.31 -3.01
CA ILE A 485 -15.60 -2.76 -2.89
C ILE A 485 -15.86 -3.44 -4.24
N TYR A 486 -14.95 -4.34 -4.62
CA TYR A 486 -15.06 -5.14 -5.84
C TYR A 486 -16.32 -6.02 -5.77
N LYS A 487 -17.22 -5.89 -6.75
CA LYS A 487 -18.54 -6.56 -6.80
C LYS A 487 -19.28 -6.50 -5.44
N ALA A 488 -19.46 -5.28 -4.96
CA ALA A 488 -19.96 -4.98 -3.61
C ALA A 488 -21.21 -5.81 -3.22
N GLU A 489 -22.24 -5.85 -4.05
CA GLU A 489 -23.48 -6.62 -3.81
C GLU A 489 -23.22 -8.08 -3.42
N LYS A 490 -22.43 -8.81 -4.23
CA LYS A 490 -22.04 -10.20 -3.95
C LYS A 490 -21.17 -10.29 -2.70
N ASN A 491 -20.11 -9.48 -2.64
CA ASN A 491 -19.02 -9.69 -1.67
C ASN A 491 -19.36 -9.18 -0.27
N MET A 492 -20.22 -8.16 -0.14
CA MET A 492 -20.64 -7.59 1.16
C MET A 492 -21.74 -8.38 1.85
N ALA A 493 -22.59 -9.10 1.12
CA ALA A 493 -23.74 -9.79 1.70
C ALA A 493 -23.39 -10.70 2.91
N PRO A 494 -22.33 -11.54 2.89
CA PRO A 494 -21.97 -12.36 4.04
C PRO A 494 -21.48 -11.54 5.25
N LEU A 495 -20.85 -10.38 5.02
CA LEU A 495 -20.39 -9.52 6.11
C LEU A 495 -21.56 -8.79 6.78
N LEU A 496 -22.53 -8.31 5.99
CA LEU A 496 -23.78 -7.72 6.48
C LEU A 496 -24.64 -8.74 7.23
N GLU A 497 -24.69 -9.99 6.76
CA GLU A 497 -25.37 -11.10 7.43
C GLU A 497 -24.76 -11.41 8.81
N MET A 498 -23.43 -11.39 8.93
CA MET A 498 -22.75 -11.58 10.22
C MET A 498 -22.81 -10.37 11.16
N PHE A 499 -22.97 -9.16 10.62
CA PHE A 499 -22.93 -7.88 11.33
C PHE A 499 -23.97 -6.89 10.76
N PRO A 500 -25.26 -7.04 11.09
CA PRO A 500 -26.34 -6.19 10.57
C PRO A 500 -26.23 -4.71 11.00
N LEU A 501 -25.48 -4.41 12.07
CA LEU A 501 -25.16 -3.04 12.51
C LEU A 501 -23.94 -2.43 11.79
N LEU A 502 -23.50 -2.99 10.66
CA LEU A 502 -22.44 -2.40 9.85
C LEU A 502 -22.94 -1.12 9.17
N GLN A 503 -22.08 -0.11 9.19
CA GLN A 503 -22.29 1.23 8.66
C GLN A 503 -21.09 1.68 7.83
N THR A 504 -21.32 2.56 6.87
CA THR A 504 -20.28 3.29 6.13
C THR A 504 -20.54 4.80 6.25
N LYS A 505 -19.63 5.65 5.75
CA LYS A 505 -19.91 7.10 5.66
C LYS A 505 -21.17 7.40 4.83
N GLU A 506 -21.42 6.60 3.79
CA GLU A 506 -22.58 6.71 2.91
C GLU A 506 -23.90 6.27 3.57
N THR A 507 -23.88 5.40 4.59
CA THR A 507 -25.10 5.02 5.35
C THR A 507 -25.36 5.88 6.58
N LEU A 508 -24.34 6.62 7.05
CA LEU A 508 -24.43 7.49 8.23
C LEU A 508 -24.69 8.96 7.89
N ALA A 509 -24.24 9.43 6.72
CA ALA A 509 -24.47 10.78 6.23
C ALA A 509 -25.69 10.82 5.30
N SER A 510 -26.41 11.95 5.26
CA SER A 510 -27.35 12.21 4.18
C SER A 510 -26.61 12.47 2.87
N ASP A 511 -27.32 12.36 1.74
CA ASP A 511 -26.73 12.63 0.43
C ASP A 511 -26.29 14.09 0.29
N GLU A 512 -27.00 15.02 0.93
CA GLU A 512 -26.66 16.45 1.02
C GLU A 512 -25.42 16.67 1.89
N GLU A 513 -25.37 16.12 3.11
CA GLU A 513 -24.23 16.25 4.03
C GLU A 513 -22.92 15.77 3.41
N LEU A 514 -22.98 14.66 2.65
CA LEU A 514 -21.80 14.06 2.03
C LEU A 514 -21.46 14.71 0.67
N SER A 515 -22.41 15.40 0.02
CA SER A 515 -22.24 16.01 -1.31
C SER A 515 -20.99 16.89 -1.50
N PRO A 516 -20.55 17.72 -0.53
CA PRO A 516 -19.37 18.58 -0.71
C PRO A 516 -18.05 17.79 -0.77
N PHE A 517 -18.06 16.51 -0.38
CA PHE A 517 -16.88 15.67 -0.24
C PHE A 517 -16.78 14.59 -1.31
N LYS A 518 -17.89 14.12 -1.89
CA LYS A 518 -17.97 12.95 -2.80
C LYS A 518 -16.93 12.93 -3.93
N ASN A 519 -16.57 14.09 -4.47
CA ASN A 519 -15.61 14.22 -5.59
C ASN A 519 -14.14 14.39 -5.16
N PHE A 520 -13.84 14.40 -3.85
CA PHE A 520 -12.51 14.68 -3.30
C PHE A 520 -12.02 13.49 -2.48
N SER A 521 -11.24 12.59 -3.11
CA SER A 521 -10.83 11.32 -2.52
C SER A 521 -10.05 11.46 -1.20
N SER A 522 -9.29 12.55 -1.03
CA SER A 522 -8.54 12.84 0.20
C SER A 522 -9.45 13.36 1.32
N ARG A 523 -10.49 14.16 0.99
CA ARG A 523 -11.47 14.63 2.00
C ARG A 523 -12.35 13.47 2.48
N MET A 524 -12.81 12.62 1.58
CA MET A 524 -13.54 11.38 1.92
C MET A 524 -12.69 10.46 2.81
N ALA A 525 -11.41 10.29 2.48
CA ALA A 525 -10.48 9.51 3.31
C ALA A 525 -10.19 10.16 4.68
N ALA A 526 -10.31 11.48 4.81
CA ALA A 526 -10.14 12.20 6.08
C ALA A 526 -11.35 12.01 7.02
N ILE A 527 -12.56 11.90 6.46
CA ILE A 527 -13.77 11.50 7.19
C ILE A 527 -13.61 10.05 7.70
N ASP A 528 -13.29 9.11 6.79
CA ASP A 528 -13.02 7.71 7.16
C ASP A 528 -11.94 7.61 8.26
N TYR A 529 -10.85 8.38 8.14
CA TYR A 529 -9.79 8.44 9.14
C TYR A 529 -10.32 8.91 10.49
N SER A 530 -11.07 10.01 10.53
CA SER A 530 -11.59 10.59 11.77
C SER A 530 -12.54 9.66 12.51
N VAL A 531 -13.45 8.99 11.80
CA VAL A 531 -14.35 8.00 12.41
C VAL A 531 -13.57 6.75 12.87
N CYS A 532 -12.54 6.33 12.14
CA CYS A 532 -11.67 5.22 12.58
C CYS A 532 -10.82 5.56 13.81
N VAL A 533 -10.34 6.81 13.95
CA VAL A 533 -9.56 7.27 15.13
C VAL A 533 -10.36 7.08 16.41
N HIS A 534 -11.65 7.43 16.41
CA HIS A 534 -12.49 7.45 17.61
C HIS A 534 -13.10 6.10 18.03
N SER A 535 -12.85 5.03 17.27
CA SER A 535 -13.33 3.67 17.59
C SER A 535 -12.61 3.03 18.78
N GLU A 536 -13.24 2.11 19.49
CA GLU A 536 -12.58 1.36 20.56
C GLU A 536 -11.65 0.29 20.01
N VAL A 537 -12.00 -0.30 18.86
CA VAL A 537 -11.17 -1.30 18.17
C VAL A 537 -10.99 -0.94 16.71
N PHE A 538 -9.74 -0.78 16.28
CA PHE A 538 -9.41 -0.63 14.87
C PHE A 538 -8.92 -1.96 14.28
N VAL A 539 -9.43 -2.33 13.10
CA VAL A 539 -9.09 -3.55 12.37
C VAL A 539 -8.53 -3.16 11.02
N THR A 540 -7.39 -3.72 10.63
CA THR A 540 -6.77 -3.43 9.33
C THR A 540 -6.44 -4.69 8.55
N THR A 541 -7.07 -4.84 7.37
CA THR A 541 -6.96 -6.05 6.53
C THR A 541 -5.75 -6.04 5.59
N GLN A 542 -5.18 -4.85 5.35
CA GLN A 542 -4.00 -4.62 4.53
C GLN A 542 -3.14 -3.50 5.13
N GLY A 543 -1.82 -3.64 5.01
CA GLY A 543 -0.91 -2.54 5.31
C GLY A 543 -1.01 -1.40 4.29
N GLY A 544 -0.45 -0.24 4.64
CA GLY A 544 -0.45 0.96 3.81
C GLY A 544 -0.37 2.21 4.69
N ASN A 545 -0.42 3.39 4.07
CA ASN A 545 -0.23 4.65 4.80
C ASN A 545 -1.43 4.98 5.71
N PHE A 546 -2.66 4.61 5.35
CA PHE A 546 -3.83 4.83 6.21
C PHE A 546 -3.70 4.16 7.60
N PRO A 547 -3.52 2.83 7.71
CA PRO A 547 -3.35 2.20 9.01
C PRO A 547 -2.03 2.58 9.71
N HIS A 548 -0.98 2.94 8.96
CA HIS A 548 0.28 3.44 9.52
C HIS A 548 0.01 4.65 10.42
N PHE A 549 -0.55 5.74 9.87
CA PHE A 549 -0.84 6.96 10.63
C PHE A 549 -1.93 6.76 11.68
N LEU A 550 -3.01 6.03 11.33
CA LEU A 550 -4.13 5.85 12.23
C LEU A 550 -3.73 5.11 13.52
N ILE A 551 -2.88 4.08 13.43
CA ILE A 551 -2.43 3.32 14.60
C ILE A 551 -1.63 4.21 15.56
N GLY A 552 -0.69 5.02 15.05
CA GLY A 552 0.07 5.93 15.91
C GLY A 552 -0.78 7.05 16.49
N HIS A 553 -1.72 7.60 15.72
CA HIS A 553 -2.64 8.63 16.21
C HIS A 553 -3.56 8.11 17.33
N ARG A 554 -4.08 6.89 17.18
CA ARG A 554 -4.83 6.23 18.25
C ARG A 554 -3.97 6.02 19.50
N ARG A 555 -2.74 5.52 19.37
CA ARG A 555 -1.81 5.38 20.51
C ARG A 555 -1.52 6.72 21.19
N TYR A 556 -1.37 7.80 20.42
CA TYR A 556 -1.12 9.15 20.93
C TYR A 556 -2.28 9.64 21.80
N LEU A 557 -3.52 9.52 21.31
CA LEU A 557 -4.72 9.96 22.03
C LEU A 557 -5.06 9.08 23.24
N TYR A 558 -4.83 7.76 23.16
CA TYR A 558 -5.24 6.79 24.18
C TYR A 558 -4.10 6.33 25.10
N GLY A 559 -3.15 7.22 25.40
CA GLY A 559 -2.18 7.02 26.49
C GLY A 559 -1.07 5.99 26.21
N GLY A 560 -0.69 5.83 24.93
CA GLY A 560 0.36 4.95 24.44
C GLY A 560 -0.14 3.59 23.92
N HIS A 561 -1.40 3.23 24.16
CA HIS A 561 -2.02 1.98 23.70
C HIS A 561 -3.39 2.25 23.08
N ALA A 562 -3.72 1.56 21.98
CA ALA A 562 -5.08 1.52 21.47
C ALA A 562 -5.35 0.18 20.80
N LYS A 563 -6.50 -0.45 21.11
CA LYS A 563 -6.81 -1.80 20.63
C LYS A 563 -6.84 -1.81 19.10
N THR A 564 -5.96 -2.64 18.54
CA THR A 564 -5.68 -2.72 17.10
C THR A 564 -5.54 -4.18 16.69
N ILE A 565 -6.31 -4.61 15.69
CA ILE A 565 -6.28 -5.96 15.14
C ILE A 565 -5.62 -5.91 13.77
N LYS A 566 -4.45 -6.55 13.67
CA LYS A 566 -3.71 -6.75 12.42
C LYS A 566 -3.53 -8.26 12.23
N PRO A 567 -4.42 -8.94 11.49
CA PRO A 567 -4.46 -10.38 11.44
C PRO A 567 -3.23 -10.97 10.75
N ASP A 568 -2.81 -12.14 11.24
CA ASP A 568 -1.85 -12.98 10.53
C ASP A 568 -2.54 -13.66 9.34
N LYS A 569 -2.47 -13.01 8.18
CA LYS A 569 -3.08 -13.51 6.94
C LYS A 569 -2.51 -14.83 6.45
N ARG A 570 -1.30 -15.23 6.86
CA ARG A 570 -0.74 -16.56 6.54
C ARG A 570 -1.45 -17.63 7.35
N ARG A 571 -1.64 -17.38 8.65
CA ARG A 571 -2.41 -18.25 9.54
C ARG A 571 -3.89 -18.29 9.16
N LEU A 572 -4.50 -17.15 8.78
CA LEU A 572 -5.87 -17.12 8.26
C LEU A 572 -6.02 -17.95 6.99
N ALA A 573 -5.08 -17.87 6.03
CA ALA A 573 -5.14 -18.69 4.82
C ALA A 573 -5.24 -20.19 5.14
N ILE A 574 -4.41 -20.68 6.07
CA ILE A 574 -4.42 -22.09 6.51
C ILE A 574 -5.72 -22.44 7.26
N LEU A 575 -6.19 -21.57 8.17
CA LEU A 575 -7.41 -21.80 8.94
C LEU A 575 -8.66 -21.82 8.03
N PHE A 576 -8.75 -20.91 7.06
CA PHE A 576 -9.88 -20.76 6.16
C PHE A 576 -9.89 -21.75 4.98
N ASP A 577 -8.76 -22.40 4.70
CA ASP A 577 -8.67 -23.52 3.77
C ASP A 577 -8.84 -24.90 4.46
N SER A 578 -9.04 -24.94 5.78
CA SER A 578 -9.18 -26.20 6.53
C SER A 578 -10.62 -26.72 6.52
N PRO A 579 -10.94 -27.79 5.75
CA PRO A 579 -12.32 -28.25 5.59
C PRO A 579 -12.84 -29.06 6.79
N ARG A 580 -12.00 -29.32 7.80
CA ARG A 580 -12.32 -30.15 8.98
C ARG A 580 -12.27 -29.39 10.32
N ILE A 581 -11.88 -28.11 10.33
CA ILE A 581 -11.81 -27.34 11.59
C ILE A 581 -13.23 -27.09 12.13
N GLY A 582 -13.52 -27.52 13.35
CA GLY A 582 -14.79 -27.21 14.03
C GLY A 582 -14.78 -25.81 14.64
N TRP A 583 -15.95 -25.20 14.83
CA TRP A 583 -16.10 -23.80 15.27
C TRP A 583 -15.31 -23.48 16.54
N LYS A 584 -15.45 -24.29 17.60
CA LYS A 584 -14.71 -24.14 18.89
C LYS A 584 -13.18 -24.06 18.70
N SER A 585 -12.63 -24.80 17.74
CA SER A 585 -11.18 -24.76 17.45
C SER A 585 -10.79 -23.54 16.64
N LEU A 586 -11.60 -23.14 15.64
CA LEU A 586 -11.40 -21.91 14.86
C LEU A 586 -11.48 -20.67 15.75
N LYS A 587 -12.51 -20.55 16.59
CA LYS A 587 -12.70 -19.47 17.57
C LYS A 587 -11.48 -19.33 18.48
N ARG A 588 -11.00 -20.42 19.08
CA ARG A 588 -9.78 -20.42 19.92
C ARG A 588 -8.54 -19.90 19.17
N GLN A 589 -8.34 -20.30 17.91
CA GLN A 589 -7.21 -19.85 17.09
C GLN A 589 -7.29 -18.33 16.79
N LEU A 590 -8.50 -17.83 16.49
CA LEU A 590 -8.75 -16.42 16.17
C LEU A 590 -8.71 -15.52 17.42
N PHE A 591 -9.24 -15.99 18.55
CA PHE A 591 -9.13 -15.32 19.85
C PHE A 591 -7.66 -15.11 20.26
N ASN A 592 -6.81 -16.12 20.08
CA ASN A 592 -5.36 -16.00 20.31
C ASN A 592 -4.70 -15.01 19.34
N MET A 593 -5.14 -14.95 18.08
CA MET A 593 -4.67 -13.96 17.10
C MET A 593 -5.06 -12.52 17.51
N ARG A 594 -6.27 -12.32 18.05
CA ARG A 594 -6.73 -11.05 18.62
C ARG A 594 -5.86 -10.62 19.80
N ALA A 595 -5.64 -11.51 20.76
CA ALA A 595 -4.81 -11.24 21.94
C ALA A 595 -3.36 -10.87 21.58
N HIS A 596 -2.76 -11.60 20.62
CA HIS A 596 -1.43 -11.27 20.09
C HIS A 596 -1.37 -9.92 19.38
N SER A 597 -2.45 -9.52 18.69
CA SER A 597 -2.53 -8.20 18.06
C SER A 597 -2.61 -7.07 19.11
N ASP A 598 -3.39 -7.27 20.16
CA ASP A 598 -3.56 -6.28 21.24
C ASP A 598 -2.26 -6.06 22.03
N ALA A 599 -1.50 -7.14 22.30
CA ALA A 599 -0.18 -7.07 22.93
C ALA A 599 0.81 -6.20 22.12
N LYS A 600 0.78 -6.29 20.78
CA LYS A 600 1.58 -5.44 19.89
C LYS A 600 1.15 -3.97 19.88
N GLY A 601 -0.05 -3.67 20.39
CA GLY A 601 -0.51 -2.30 20.63
C GLY A 601 0.37 -1.51 21.60
N ILE A 602 1.19 -2.19 22.42
CA ILE A 602 2.03 -1.62 23.49
C ILE A 602 3.49 -1.42 23.02
N GLU A 603 3.86 -1.91 21.83
CA GLU A 603 5.24 -1.83 21.32
C GLU A 603 5.74 -0.39 21.22
N ILE A 604 6.97 -0.16 21.73
CA ILE A 604 7.72 1.11 21.68
C ILE A 604 8.52 1.15 20.38
N LYS A 605 8.71 2.34 19.79
CA LYS A 605 9.45 2.56 18.54
C LYS A 605 10.89 2.02 18.61
N ARG A 606 11.28 1.25 17.60
CA ARG A 606 12.68 0.87 17.32
C ARG A 606 13.32 1.90 16.37
N ALA A 607 14.66 1.92 16.29
CA ALA A 607 15.42 2.92 15.52
C ALA A 607 14.95 3.11 14.06
N ASN A 608 14.63 2.01 13.36
CA ASN A 608 14.20 2.03 11.95
C ASN A 608 12.67 2.10 11.78
N GLU A 609 11.91 2.30 12.86
CA GLU A 609 10.45 2.38 12.84
C GLU A 609 9.97 3.83 12.86
N SER A 610 8.76 4.05 12.33
CA SER A 610 8.22 5.39 12.14
C SER A 610 7.46 5.88 13.38
N VAL A 611 7.74 7.13 13.80
CA VAL A 611 6.98 7.85 14.84
C VAL A 611 5.49 7.93 14.53
N TYR A 612 5.10 7.87 13.25
CA TYR A 612 3.69 7.90 12.84
C TYR A 612 2.92 6.60 13.13
N THR A 613 3.61 5.46 13.37
CA THR A 613 2.99 4.22 13.89
C THR A 613 3.23 4.07 15.39
N PHE A 614 4.43 4.43 15.84
CA PHE A 614 4.92 4.20 17.19
C PHE A 614 5.35 5.55 17.81
N PRO A 615 4.44 6.29 18.47
CA PRO A 615 4.76 7.63 18.98
C PRO A 615 5.63 7.60 20.25
N CYS A 616 5.70 6.49 20.99
CA CYS A 616 6.54 6.38 22.19
C CYS A 616 7.95 5.87 21.81
N PRO A 617 9.04 6.44 22.36
CA PRO A 617 9.08 7.55 23.32
C PRO A 617 9.19 8.93 22.67
N ASP A 618 9.45 9.04 21.37
CA ASP A 618 9.82 10.30 20.70
C ASP A 618 8.78 11.44 20.83
N CYS A 619 7.50 11.10 20.91
CA CYS A 619 6.37 12.05 20.96
C CYS A 619 5.63 12.06 22.31
N MET A 620 5.98 11.18 23.25
CA MET A 620 5.20 10.94 24.47
C MET A 620 6.09 10.57 25.65
N CYS A 621 5.70 11.00 26.86
CA CYS A 621 6.44 10.77 28.10
C CYS A 621 5.63 9.90 29.05
N ARG A 622 6.30 9.17 29.94
CA ARG A 622 5.62 8.43 31.02
C ARG A 622 5.13 9.41 32.10
N SER A 623 3.89 9.24 32.54
CA SER A 623 3.37 9.95 33.71
C SER A 623 3.97 9.36 34.99
N ASN A 624 4.50 10.20 35.88
CA ASN A 624 5.02 9.74 37.18
C ASN A 624 3.86 9.28 38.08
N LYS A 625 4.10 8.22 38.87
CA LYS A 625 3.06 7.60 39.72
C LYS A 625 2.47 8.53 40.79
N SER A 626 3.17 9.62 41.15
CA SER A 626 2.79 10.55 42.23
C SER A 626 1.63 11.48 41.89
N GLU A 627 1.37 11.78 40.61
CA GLU A 627 0.28 12.70 40.22
C GLU A 627 -1.10 12.00 40.20
N HIS A 628 -1.12 10.67 40.03
CA HIS A 628 -2.37 9.93 39.82
C HIS A 628 -3.27 9.87 41.07
N SER A 629 -2.68 9.97 42.27
CA SER A 629 -3.43 10.01 43.54
C SER A 629 -4.30 11.27 43.68
N LYS A 630 -3.92 12.39 43.06
CA LYS A 630 -4.66 13.66 43.17
C LYS A 630 -5.86 13.75 42.22
N SER A 631 -5.82 13.14 41.03
CA SER A 631 -6.92 13.23 40.07
C SER A 631 -8.06 12.22 40.28
N ILE A 632 -7.88 11.24 41.18
CA ILE A 632 -8.90 10.24 41.53
C ILE A 632 -9.81 10.75 42.67
N GLN A 633 -9.35 11.70 43.48
CA GLN A 633 -10.16 12.33 44.54
C GLN A 633 -11.02 13.51 44.05
N SER A 634 -10.98 13.84 42.75
CA SER A 634 -11.64 15.03 42.17
C SER A 634 -12.51 14.73 40.94
N ARG A 635 -13.11 13.53 40.87
CA ARG A 635 -14.06 13.11 39.82
C ARG A 635 -15.14 12.21 40.38
#